data_AF-A0A2V9GDB6-F1
#
_entry.id   AF-A0A2V9GDB6-F1
#
_cell.length_a   1.000
_cell.length_b   1.000
_cell.length_c   1.000
_cell.angle_alpha   90.00
_cell.angle_beta   90.00
_cell.angle_gamma   90.00
#
_symmetry.space_group_name_H-M   'P 1'
#
loop_
_entity.id
_entity.type
_entity.pdbx_description
1 polymer ?
#
loop_
_entity_poly.entity_id
_entity_poly.type
_entity_poly.pdbx_seq_one_letter_code
_entity_poly.pdbx_strand_id
1 'polypeptide(L)'
;MQKGIERTGYADFWELYKRNVLPRETKNYVPIIIGLTLIAKDAAHYNIQVEPEAPVPTDVVKPGRAIDLRLVAETIDVDLETLRSLNPSLLRLATPDDSFFELHLPPGTAQKFSAEIADIPPYKWVSWRRHRVATGETLTSIAKKYRVTAAAIADANNLERNAALDAGEKLIIPATQPQSETKRRLVSYRVRRGDTFLGIADRFSVSAEDLRKWNRLKSNKVGRGMVLRIYTLGGAPEISPARARSRSRKKPAQPIAGGAAGGAVAVNHN
;
A
#
# COMPACT_ATOMS: atom_id res chain seq x y z
N MET A 1 -30.44 -4.10 7.43
CA MET A 1 -31.03 -3.30 8.53
C MET A 1 -31.43 -1.92 8.04
N GLN A 2 -30.50 -1.08 7.54
CA GLN A 2 -30.77 0.30 7.06
C GLN A 2 -32.02 0.45 6.18
N LYS A 3 -32.12 -0.32 5.08
CA LYS A 3 -33.29 -0.30 4.16
C LYS A 3 -34.63 -0.70 4.79
N GLY A 4 -34.61 -1.49 5.86
CA GLY A 4 -35.82 -1.92 6.58
C GLY A 4 -36.32 -0.86 7.57
N ILE A 5 -35.37 -0.15 8.19
CA ILE A 5 -35.63 1.01 9.06
C ILE A 5 -36.18 2.16 8.22
N GLU A 6 -35.56 2.46 7.08
CA GLU A 6 -36.00 3.50 6.14
C GLU A 6 -37.43 3.26 5.60
N ARG A 7 -37.85 2.01 5.45
CA ARG A 7 -39.20 1.63 4.97
C ARG A 7 -40.28 1.66 6.03
N THR A 8 -39.94 1.61 7.32
CA THR A 8 -40.93 1.40 8.39
C THR A 8 -40.88 2.45 9.49
N GLY A 9 -39.75 3.14 9.68
CA GLY A 9 -39.53 4.12 10.75
C GLY A 9 -39.15 3.52 12.11
N TYR A 10 -39.06 2.19 12.23
CA TYR A 10 -38.74 1.49 13.48
C TYR A 10 -37.31 0.97 13.48
N ALA A 11 -36.60 1.12 14.61
CA ALA A 11 -35.22 0.66 14.79
C ALA A 11 -35.10 -0.63 15.63
N ASP A 12 -36.21 -1.12 16.19
CA ASP A 12 -36.22 -2.35 17.00
C ASP A 12 -36.20 -3.61 16.11
N PHE A 13 -35.33 -4.57 16.45
CA PHE A 13 -35.16 -5.80 15.69
C PHE A 13 -36.44 -6.64 15.67
N TRP A 14 -37.14 -6.76 16.80
CA TRP A 14 -38.33 -7.61 16.90
C TRP A 14 -39.52 -6.99 16.15
N GLU A 15 -39.67 -5.67 16.18
CA GLU A 15 -40.64 -4.97 15.33
C GLU A 15 -40.37 -5.15 13.83
N LEU A 16 -39.11 -5.00 13.40
CA LEU A 16 -38.72 -5.22 12.00
C LEU A 16 -38.85 -6.70 11.58
N TYR A 17 -38.63 -7.63 12.51
CA TYR A 17 -38.83 -9.07 12.33
C TYR A 17 -40.31 -9.39 12.09
N LYS A 18 -41.20 -8.89 12.96
CA LYS A 18 -42.67 -9.07 12.85
C LYS A 18 -43.23 -8.52 11.54
N ARG A 19 -42.71 -7.37 11.10
CA ARG A 19 -43.10 -6.72 9.82
C ARG A 19 -42.52 -7.40 8.59
N ASN A 20 -41.77 -8.50 8.76
CA ASN A 20 -41.14 -9.28 7.71
C ASN A 20 -40.15 -8.50 6.82
N VAL A 21 -39.68 -7.32 7.24
CA VAL A 21 -38.83 -6.43 6.42
C VAL A 21 -37.32 -6.70 6.52
N LEU A 22 -36.92 -7.69 7.31
CA LEU A 22 -35.51 -8.09 7.46
C LEU A 22 -35.10 -9.18 6.45
N PRO A 23 -33.84 -9.17 5.96
CA PRO A 23 -33.26 -10.28 5.21
C PRO A 23 -33.35 -11.60 6.00
N ARG A 24 -33.52 -12.73 5.28
CA ARG A 24 -33.56 -14.07 5.89
C ARG A 24 -32.34 -14.35 6.77
N GLU A 25 -31.17 -13.94 6.30
CA GLU A 25 -29.91 -14.08 7.02
C GLU A 25 -29.97 -13.43 8.40
N THR A 26 -30.38 -12.15 8.48
CA THR A 26 -30.49 -11.40 9.74
C THR A 26 -31.57 -11.97 10.67
N LYS A 27 -32.70 -12.43 10.12
CA LYS A 27 -33.79 -13.07 10.89
C LYS A 27 -33.32 -14.34 11.61
N ASN A 28 -32.36 -15.06 11.02
CA ASN A 28 -31.85 -16.30 11.59
C ASN A 28 -30.69 -16.05 12.56
N TYR A 29 -29.69 -15.25 12.17
CA TYR A 29 -28.48 -15.08 12.98
C TYR A 29 -28.71 -14.32 14.28
N VAL A 30 -29.54 -13.27 14.27
CA VAL A 30 -29.70 -12.42 15.47
C VAL A 30 -30.32 -13.20 16.64
N PRO A 31 -31.43 -13.96 16.47
CA PRO A 31 -31.96 -14.79 17.56
C PRO A 31 -30.98 -15.87 18.04
N ILE A 32 -30.19 -16.46 17.13
CA ILE A 32 -29.16 -17.46 17.49
C ILE A 32 -28.08 -16.82 18.38
N ILE A 33 -27.57 -15.65 18.02
CA ILE A 33 -26.55 -14.94 18.81
C ILE A 33 -27.11 -14.53 20.18
N ILE A 34 -28.35 -14.03 20.24
CA ILE A 34 -29.01 -13.67 21.49
C ILE A 34 -29.19 -14.91 22.38
N GLY A 35 -29.70 -16.01 21.83
CA GLY A 35 -29.87 -17.27 22.55
C GLY A 35 -28.54 -17.82 23.08
N LEU A 36 -27.50 -17.84 22.25
CA LEU A 36 -26.16 -18.24 22.65
C LEU A 36 -25.60 -17.36 23.77
N THR A 37 -25.82 -16.04 23.70
CA THR A 37 -25.38 -15.10 24.74
C THR A 37 -26.10 -15.33 26.06
N LEU A 38 -27.40 -15.64 26.03
CA LEU A 38 -28.18 -15.98 27.22
C LEU A 38 -27.70 -17.29 27.85
N ILE A 39 -27.47 -18.32 27.02
CA ILE A 39 -26.92 -19.60 27.45
C ILE A 39 -25.53 -19.42 28.04
N ALA A 40 -24.65 -18.61 27.44
CA ALA A 40 -23.31 -18.37 27.94
C ALA A 40 -23.28 -17.60 29.27
N LYS A 41 -24.23 -16.66 29.48
CA LYS A 41 -24.34 -15.89 30.72
C LYS A 41 -24.87 -16.72 31.90
N ASP A 42 -25.72 -17.70 31.61
CA ASP A 42 -26.33 -18.57 32.62
C ASP A 42 -26.17 -20.06 32.24
N ALA A 43 -24.93 -20.46 31.98
CA ALA A 43 -24.61 -21.80 31.51
C ALA A 43 -25.05 -22.89 32.51
N ALA A 44 -25.01 -22.57 33.81
CA ALA A 44 -25.42 -23.45 34.89
C ALA A 44 -26.91 -23.80 34.82
N HIS A 45 -27.79 -22.84 34.49
CA HIS A 45 -29.22 -23.09 34.30
C HIS A 45 -29.52 -24.08 33.17
N TYR A 46 -28.65 -24.13 32.15
CA TYR A 46 -28.76 -25.06 31.02
C TYR A 46 -27.91 -26.32 31.19
N ASN A 47 -27.38 -26.60 32.39
CA ASN A 47 -26.50 -27.74 32.67
C ASN A 47 -25.24 -27.80 31.78
N ILE A 48 -24.77 -26.65 31.29
CA ILE A 48 -23.53 -26.55 30.51
C ILE A 48 -22.39 -26.21 31.46
N GLN A 49 -21.43 -27.11 31.58
CA GLN A 49 -20.19 -26.85 32.28
C GLN A 49 -19.13 -26.39 31.28
N VAL A 50 -18.65 -25.16 31.47
CA VAL A 50 -17.57 -24.59 30.68
C VAL A 50 -16.33 -24.59 31.56
N GLU A 51 -15.38 -25.45 31.24
CA GLU A 51 -14.03 -25.39 31.81
C GLU A 51 -13.19 -24.46 30.92
N PRO A 52 -12.89 -23.23 31.36
CA PRO A 52 -12.06 -22.33 30.57
C PRO A 52 -10.64 -22.90 30.48
N GLU A 53 -10.12 -22.97 29.25
CA GLU A 53 -8.72 -23.31 29.04
C GLU A 53 -7.82 -22.23 29.67
N ALA A 54 -6.74 -22.65 30.33
CA ALA A 54 -5.80 -21.72 30.93
C ALA A 54 -5.15 -20.87 29.83
N PRO A 55 -4.93 -19.57 30.06
CA PRO A 55 -4.29 -18.71 29.06
C PRO A 55 -2.88 -19.21 28.79
N VAL A 56 -2.49 -19.22 27.51
CA VAL A 56 -1.12 -19.53 27.11
C VAL A 56 -0.20 -18.48 27.75
N PRO A 57 0.84 -18.89 28.50
CA PRO A 57 1.77 -17.93 29.11
C PRO A 57 2.54 -17.21 28.01
N THR A 58 2.37 -15.90 27.93
CA THR A 58 3.05 -15.02 26.97
C THR A 58 3.59 -13.79 27.67
N ASP A 59 4.76 -13.35 27.24
CA ASP A 59 5.23 -12.02 27.60
C ASP A 59 4.55 -10.98 26.71
N VAL A 60 4.28 -9.79 27.24
CA VAL A 60 3.64 -8.70 26.50
C VAL A 60 4.60 -7.53 26.39
N VAL A 61 4.81 -7.03 25.17
CA VAL A 61 5.65 -5.85 24.90
C VAL A 61 4.87 -4.83 24.06
N LYS A 62 5.09 -3.54 24.34
CA LYS A 62 4.51 -2.42 23.61
C LYS A 62 5.59 -1.77 22.74
N PRO A 63 5.74 -2.16 21.46
CA PRO A 63 6.81 -1.64 20.61
C PRO A 63 6.64 -0.15 20.28
N GLY A 64 5.46 0.45 20.46
CA GLY A 64 5.27 1.89 20.25
C GLY A 64 5.07 2.28 18.78
N ARG A 65 5.65 1.49 17.86
CA ARG A 65 5.64 1.68 16.42
C ARG A 65 5.49 0.35 15.69
N ALA A 66 5.29 0.42 14.37
CA ALA A 66 5.26 -0.76 13.52
C ALA A 66 6.62 -1.50 13.53
N ILE A 67 6.58 -2.82 13.67
CA ILE A 67 7.73 -3.73 13.62
C ILE A 67 7.40 -4.98 12.80
N ASP A 68 8.29 -5.42 11.91
CA ASP A 68 8.14 -6.69 11.16
C ASP A 68 8.33 -7.87 12.11
N LEU A 69 7.38 -8.81 12.13
CA LEU A 69 7.41 -9.99 13.00
C LEU A 69 8.63 -10.88 12.76
N ARG A 70 9.22 -10.83 11.56
CA ARG A 70 10.45 -11.58 11.25
C ARG A 70 11.65 -10.98 11.95
N LEU A 71 11.71 -9.65 12.05
CA LEU A 71 12.75 -8.98 12.82
C LEU A 71 12.63 -9.38 14.29
N VAL A 72 11.40 -9.42 14.83
CA VAL A 72 11.15 -9.91 16.19
C VAL A 72 11.63 -11.34 16.34
N ALA A 73 11.17 -12.25 15.47
CA ALA A 73 11.53 -13.67 15.45
C ALA A 73 13.05 -13.91 15.47
N GLU A 74 13.78 -13.21 14.58
CA GLU A 74 15.23 -13.30 14.44
C GLU A 74 15.98 -12.69 15.64
N THR A 75 15.37 -11.73 16.32
CA THR A 75 15.95 -11.07 17.51
C THR A 75 15.87 -11.95 18.76
N ILE A 76 14.77 -12.68 18.92
CA ILE A 76 14.55 -13.56 20.08
C ILE A 76 14.87 -15.04 19.80
N ASP A 77 15.34 -15.36 18.60
CA ASP A 77 15.67 -16.73 18.13
C ASP A 77 14.47 -17.70 18.22
N VAL A 78 13.30 -17.23 17.76
CA VAL A 78 12.03 -17.98 17.77
C VAL A 78 11.51 -18.12 16.35
N ASP A 79 10.83 -19.23 16.06
CA ASP A 79 10.19 -19.43 14.76
C ASP A 79 9.05 -18.41 14.50
N LEU A 80 8.94 -17.99 13.23
CA LEU A 80 7.93 -17.01 12.81
C LEU A 80 6.50 -17.53 13.02
N GLU A 81 6.27 -18.83 12.86
CA GLU A 81 4.96 -19.46 13.03
C GLU A 81 4.51 -19.42 14.50
N THR A 82 5.43 -19.66 15.43
CA THR A 82 5.19 -19.51 16.87
C THR A 82 4.77 -18.08 17.21
N LEU A 83 5.45 -17.06 16.66
CA LEU A 83 5.04 -15.67 16.89
C LEU A 83 3.68 -15.34 16.26
N ARG A 84 3.36 -15.94 15.11
CA ARG A 84 2.05 -15.77 14.47
C ARG A 84 0.92 -16.42 15.26
N SER A 85 1.14 -17.59 15.85
CA SER A 85 0.13 -18.28 16.66
C SER A 85 -0.15 -17.53 17.97
N LEU A 86 0.86 -16.89 18.56
CA LEU A 86 0.70 -16.03 19.74
C LEU A 86 0.03 -14.68 19.43
N ASN A 87 0.07 -14.22 18.18
CA ASN A 87 -0.50 -12.95 17.74
C ASN A 87 -1.53 -13.11 16.61
N PRO A 88 -2.64 -13.83 16.84
CA PRO A 88 -3.66 -14.05 15.81
C PRO A 88 -4.38 -12.76 15.38
N SER A 89 -4.29 -11.68 16.18
CA SER A 89 -4.82 -10.35 15.86
C SER A 89 -4.09 -9.67 14.69
N LEU A 90 -2.87 -10.12 14.35
CA LEU A 90 -2.07 -9.53 13.28
C LEU A 90 -2.46 -10.10 11.91
N LEU A 91 -3.12 -9.26 11.10
CA LEU A 91 -3.48 -9.59 9.71
C LEU A 91 -2.29 -9.57 8.76
N ARG A 92 -1.17 -8.97 9.18
CA ARG A 92 0.06 -8.82 8.39
C ARG A 92 1.24 -9.33 9.22
N LEU A 93 2.37 -9.58 8.56
CA LEU A 93 3.62 -9.94 9.23
C LEU A 93 4.32 -8.72 9.88
N ALA A 94 3.55 -7.70 10.28
CA ALA A 94 4.06 -6.52 10.94
C ALA A 94 3.00 -5.96 11.90
N THR A 95 3.44 -5.42 13.03
CA THR A 95 2.56 -4.73 13.97
C THR A 95 2.07 -3.40 13.39
N PRO A 96 0.88 -2.93 13.81
CA PRO A 96 0.43 -1.58 13.50
C PRO A 96 1.39 -0.50 14.04
N ASP A 97 1.39 0.67 13.41
CA ASP A 97 2.07 1.86 13.95
C ASP A 97 1.18 2.50 15.02
N ASP A 98 0.96 1.75 16.10
CA ASP A 98 0.13 2.14 17.23
C ASP A 98 0.90 1.90 18.53
N SER A 99 0.97 2.93 19.37
CA SER A 99 1.71 2.89 20.62
C SER A 99 1.02 2.05 21.71
N PHE A 100 -0.27 1.78 21.55
CA PHE A 100 -1.02 0.93 22.47
C PHE A 100 -1.05 -0.53 22.06
N PHE A 101 -0.50 -0.88 20.90
CA PHE A 101 -0.50 -2.24 20.42
C PHE A 101 0.37 -3.14 21.33
N GLU A 102 -0.23 -4.25 21.77
CA GLU A 102 0.40 -5.27 22.60
C GLU A 102 0.87 -6.41 21.71
N LEU A 103 2.19 -6.59 21.64
CA LEU A 103 2.83 -7.70 20.94
C LEU A 103 3.10 -8.81 21.95
N HIS A 104 2.56 -10.00 21.70
CA HIS A 104 2.75 -11.18 22.54
C HIS A 104 3.97 -11.96 22.08
N LEU A 105 4.88 -12.25 23.01
CA LEU A 105 6.09 -13.03 22.78
C LEU A 105 6.06 -14.30 23.64
N PRO A 106 6.86 -15.32 23.29
CA PRO A 106 7.06 -16.47 24.17
C PRO A 106 7.58 -16.05 25.55
N PRO A 107 7.27 -16.82 26.61
CA PRO A 107 7.62 -16.45 27.97
C PRO A 107 9.15 -16.39 28.16
N GLY A 108 9.64 -15.35 28.85
CA GLY A 108 11.06 -15.12 29.13
C GLY A 108 11.87 -14.51 27.97
N THR A 109 11.20 -13.97 26.96
CA THR A 109 11.87 -13.36 25.79
C THR A 109 11.74 -11.83 25.75
N ALA A 110 10.86 -11.22 26.56
CA ALA A 110 10.66 -9.77 26.56
C ALA A 110 11.92 -8.96 26.90
N GLN A 111 12.74 -9.42 27.85
CA GLN A 111 13.98 -8.70 28.17
C GLN A 111 14.99 -8.75 27.03
N LYS A 112 15.15 -9.92 26.39
CA LYS A 112 16.03 -10.10 25.22
C LYS A 112 15.60 -9.21 24.06
N PHE A 113 14.30 -9.20 23.78
CA PHE A 113 13.72 -8.33 22.75
C PHE A 113 14.00 -6.85 23.03
N SER A 114 13.75 -6.39 24.26
CA SER A 114 13.92 -4.98 24.64
C SER A 114 15.37 -4.52 24.56
N ALA A 115 16.34 -5.39 24.90
CA ALA A 115 17.76 -5.08 24.80
C ALA A 115 18.21 -4.95 23.33
N GLU A 116 17.85 -5.92 22.48
CA GLU A 116 18.31 -5.96 21.10
C GLU A 116 17.59 -4.95 20.19
N ILE A 117 16.32 -4.61 20.49
CA ILE A 117 15.57 -3.62 19.69
C ILE A 117 16.08 -2.20 19.94
N ALA A 118 16.66 -1.92 21.11
CA ALA A 118 17.21 -0.61 21.47
C ALA A 118 18.38 -0.19 20.56
N ASP A 119 19.14 -1.16 20.05
CA ASP A 119 20.26 -0.94 19.13
C ASP A 119 19.80 -0.57 17.71
N ILE A 120 18.52 -0.81 17.39
CA ILE A 120 17.97 -0.62 16.05
C ILE A 120 17.11 0.64 16.06
N PRO A 121 17.48 1.70 15.31
CA PRO A 121 16.66 2.90 15.22
C PRO A 121 15.23 2.59 14.75
N PRO A 122 14.18 3.22 15.33
CA PRO A 122 12.79 2.85 15.09
C PRO A 122 12.33 2.90 13.62
N TYR A 123 12.94 3.77 12.82
CA TYR A 123 12.65 3.86 11.38
C TYR A 123 13.07 2.61 10.58
N LYS A 124 13.87 1.70 11.18
CA LYS A 124 14.31 0.45 10.56
C LYS A 124 13.43 -0.75 10.90
N TRP A 125 12.45 -0.63 11.81
CA TRP A 125 11.71 -1.79 12.32
C TRP A 125 10.75 -2.46 11.33
N VAL A 126 10.22 -1.73 10.34
CA VAL A 126 9.19 -2.24 9.40
C VAL A 126 9.78 -2.75 8.09
N SER A 127 11.01 -2.34 7.76
CA SER A 127 11.61 -2.53 6.44
C SER A 127 12.95 -3.26 6.50
N TRP A 128 13.28 -3.91 7.61
CA TRP A 128 14.57 -4.58 7.82
C TRP A 128 14.36 -5.92 8.54
N ARG A 129 15.15 -6.93 8.16
CA ARG A 129 15.25 -8.27 8.75
C ARG A 129 16.69 -8.47 9.26
N ARG A 130 16.91 -9.36 10.21
CA ARG A 130 18.23 -9.78 10.68
C ARG A 130 18.56 -11.18 10.20
N HIS A 131 19.64 -11.31 9.45
CA HIS A 131 20.11 -12.60 8.97
C HIS A 131 21.46 -12.93 9.60
N ARG A 132 21.54 -14.09 10.26
CA ARG A 132 22.80 -14.66 10.72
C ARG A 132 23.44 -15.43 9.57
N VAL A 133 24.65 -15.04 9.20
CA VAL A 133 25.41 -15.63 8.09
C VAL A 133 25.78 -17.08 8.44
N ALA A 134 25.39 -18.03 7.62
CA ALA A 134 25.82 -19.43 7.71
C ALA A 134 27.18 -19.64 7.03
N THR A 135 27.87 -20.72 7.37
CA THR A 135 29.18 -21.06 6.80
C THR A 135 29.11 -21.16 5.27
N GLY A 136 29.87 -20.33 4.57
CA GLY A 136 29.93 -20.30 3.10
C GLY A 136 28.85 -19.45 2.42
N GLU A 137 27.99 -18.75 3.16
CA GLU A 137 27.10 -17.75 2.56
C GLU A 137 27.88 -16.49 2.14
N THR A 138 27.44 -15.89 1.04
CA THR A 138 27.99 -14.63 0.50
C THR A 138 26.88 -13.58 0.47
N LEU A 139 27.25 -12.29 0.41
CA LEU A 139 26.29 -11.21 0.20
C LEU A 139 25.37 -11.48 -1.00
N THR A 140 25.88 -12.14 -2.05
CA THR A 140 25.11 -12.48 -3.25
C THR A 140 24.11 -13.62 -3.02
N SER A 141 24.46 -14.68 -2.27
CA SER A 141 23.53 -15.77 -1.97
C SER A 141 22.43 -15.31 -1.01
N ILE A 142 22.79 -14.49 -0.01
CA ILE A 142 21.86 -13.88 0.94
C ILE A 142 20.92 -12.92 0.19
N ALA A 143 21.45 -12.05 -0.67
CA ALA A 143 20.65 -11.16 -1.51
C ALA A 143 19.59 -11.91 -2.32
N LYS A 144 19.95 -13.03 -2.95
CA LYS A 144 19.01 -13.88 -3.69
C LYS A 144 17.92 -14.48 -2.79
N LYS A 145 18.29 -14.99 -1.62
CA LYS A 145 17.36 -15.58 -0.64
C LYS A 145 16.28 -14.58 -0.21
N TYR A 146 16.69 -13.35 0.06
CA TYR A 146 15.80 -12.29 0.53
C TYR A 146 15.19 -11.43 -0.59
N ARG A 147 15.50 -11.74 -1.86
CA ARG A 147 15.06 -10.98 -3.05
C ARG A 147 15.42 -9.49 -2.99
N VAL A 148 16.62 -9.20 -2.52
CA VAL A 148 17.22 -7.85 -2.45
C VAL A 148 18.51 -7.82 -3.25
N THR A 149 19.11 -6.65 -3.41
CA THR A 149 20.44 -6.53 -4.05
C THR A 149 21.55 -6.66 -3.01
N ALA A 150 22.67 -7.29 -3.37
CA ALA A 150 23.85 -7.37 -2.50
C ALA A 150 24.37 -5.98 -2.10
N ALA A 151 24.27 -5.01 -3.02
CA ALA A 151 24.53 -3.59 -2.77
C ALA A 151 23.70 -3.04 -1.60
N ALA A 152 22.37 -3.22 -1.64
CA ALA A 152 21.49 -2.76 -0.58
C ALA A 152 21.78 -3.41 0.78
N ILE A 153 22.21 -4.68 0.81
CA ILE A 153 22.65 -5.33 2.06
C ILE A 153 23.96 -4.71 2.54
N ALA A 154 24.93 -4.50 1.64
CA ALA A 154 26.21 -3.89 2.00
C ALA A 154 26.02 -2.45 2.54
N ASP A 155 25.25 -1.63 1.83
CA ASP A 155 24.91 -0.26 2.22
C ASP A 155 24.15 -0.22 3.57
N ALA A 156 23.27 -1.18 3.82
CA ALA A 156 22.52 -1.31 5.08
C ALA A 156 23.40 -1.65 6.29
N ASN A 157 24.53 -2.33 6.06
CA ASN A 157 25.46 -2.80 7.10
C ASN A 157 26.78 -2.02 7.12
N ASN A 158 26.91 -0.96 6.32
CA ASN A 158 28.17 -0.23 6.12
C ASN A 158 29.34 -1.15 5.71
N LEU A 159 29.06 -2.16 4.88
CA LEU A 159 30.05 -3.10 4.36
C LEU A 159 30.44 -2.74 2.92
N GLU A 160 31.64 -3.17 2.50
CA GLU A 160 32.00 -3.13 1.09
C GLU A 160 31.20 -4.16 0.28
N ARG A 161 30.95 -3.88 -1.01
CA ARG A 161 30.09 -4.73 -1.87
C ARG A 161 30.66 -6.13 -2.11
N ASN A 162 31.95 -6.29 -1.91
CA ASN A 162 32.74 -7.51 -2.04
C ASN A 162 33.34 -7.95 -0.70
N ALA A 163 32.87 -7.40 0.43
CA ALA A 163 33.34 -7.81 1.74
C ALA A 163 33.12 -9.31 1.92
N ALA A 164 34.16 -9.98 2.42
CA ALA A 164 34.04 -11.35 2.91
C ALA A 164 33.17 -11.32 4.17
N LEU A 165 32.23 -12.25 4.27
CA LEU A 165 31.37 -12.38 5.45
C LEU A 165 31.90 -13.50 6.32
N ASP A 166 31.97 -13.26 7.62
CA ASP A 166 32.34 -14.28 8.59
C ASP A 166 31.11 -15.10 9.01
N ALA A 167 31.31 -16.41 9.17
CA ALA A 167 30.25 -17.28 9.64
C ALA A 167 29.81 -16.88 11.05
N GLY A 168 28.50 -16.67 11.23
CA GLY A 168 27.89 -16.24 12.48
C GLY A 168 27.67 -14.73 12.60
N GLU A 169 28.14 -13.92 11.65
CA GLU A 169 27.91 -12.48 11.61
C GLU A 169 26.41 -12.16 11.47
N LYS A 170 25.93 -11.14 12.20
CA LYS A 170 24.54 -10.68 12.14
C LYS A 170 24.42 -9.53 11.13
N LEU A 171 23.88 -9.80 9.96
CA LEU A 171 23.62 -8.79 8.94
C LEU A 171 22.18 -8.28 9.01
N ILE A 172 22.01 -6.98 8.80
CA ILE A 172 20.72 -6.34 8.63
C ILE A 172 20.35 -6.33 7.15
N ILE A 173 19.31 -7.06 6.79
CA ILE A 173 18.79 -7.17 5.43
C ILE A 173 17.65 -6.18 5.27
N PRO A 174 17.74 -5.17 4.39
CA PRO A 174 16.60 -4.30 4.15
C PRO A 174 15.47 -5.13 3.54
N ALA A 175 14.40 -5.40 4.29
CA ALA A 175 13.13 -5.89 3.82
C ALA A 175 12.49 -4.83 2.91
N THR A 176 13.03 -4.74 1.70
CA THR A 176 12.27 -4.23 0.57
C THR A 176 11.09 -5.20 0.48
N GLN A 177 9.87 -4.73 0.73
CA GLN A 177 8.66 -5.41 0.25
C GLN A 177 9.01 -5.91 -1.15
N PRO A 178 8.90 -7.22 -1.45
CA PRO A 178 9.42 -7.81 -2.69
C PRO A 178 8.97 -6.92 -3.81
N GLN A 179 9.89 -6.08 -4.36
CA GLN A 179 9.57 -4.77 -4.95
C GLN A 179 8.09 -4.72 -5.17
N SER A 180 7.29 -4.15 -4.23
CA SER A 180 5.84 -4.10 -4.38
C SER A 180 5.66 -3.86 -5.86
N GLU A 181 5.07 -4.84 -6.56
CA GLU A 181 4.68 -4.66 -7.94
C GLU A 181 3.79 -3.44 -7.83
N THR A 182 4.40 -2.27 -7.96
CA THR A 182 3.84 -1.01 -7.56
C THR A 182 2.95 -0.77 -8.75
N LYS A 183 1.74 -1.38 -8.70
CA LYS A 183 1.05 -1.99 -9.85
C LYS A 183 1.51 -1.33 -11.12
N ARG A 184 2.55 -1.90 -11.74
CA ARG A 184 3.25 -1.18 -12.81
C ARG A 184 2.26 -1.10 -13.96
N ARG A 185 1.70 0.09 -14.18
CA ARG A 185 0.68 0.25 -15.21
C ARG A 185 1.40 0.25 -16.55
N LEU A 186 1.03 -0.70 -17.41
CA LEU A 186 1.49 -0.70 -18.78
C LEU A 186 0.79 0.43 -19.54
N VAL A 187 1.57 1.44 -19.94
CA VAL A 187 1.16 2.53 -20.80
C VAL A 187 1.78 2.33 -22.18
N SER A 188 0.96 2.39 -23.23
CA SER A 188 1.44 2.38 -24.61
C SER A 188 1.58 3.82 -25.10
N TYR A 189 2.80 4.27 -25.36
CA TYR A 189 3.10 5.62 -25.83
C TYR A 189 3.51 5.63 -27.29
N ARG A 190 2.83 6.41 -28.13
CA ARG A 190 3.21 6.60 -29.53
C ARG A 190 4.13 7.81 -29.68
N VAL A 191 5.35 7.56 -30.14
CA VAL A 191 6.41 8.58 -30.34
C VAL A 191 5.94 9.66 -31.32
N ARG A 192 5.92 10.91 -30.86
CA ARG A 192 5.50 12.09 -31.65
C ARG A 192 6.70 12.78 -32.28
N ARG A 193 6.42 13.73 -33.18
CA ARG A 193 7.47 14.54 -33.83
C ARG A 193 8.15 15.42 -32.78
N GLY A 194 9.46 15.24 -32.59
CA GLY A 194 10.26 15.98 -31.62
C GLY A 194 10.51 15.24 -30.30
N ASP A 195 9.93 14.06 -30.10
CA ASP A 195 10.25 13.23 -28.94
C ASP A 195 11.62 12.56 -29.09
N THR A 196 12.38 12.50 -28.01
CA THR A 196 13.64 11.75 -27.92
C THR A 196 13.47 10.60 -26.94
N PHE A 197 14.25 9.52 -27.10
CA PHE A 197 14.18 8.36 -26.20
C PHE A 197 14.41 8.74 -24.73
N LEU A 198 15.41 9.59 -24.48
CA LEU A 198 15.71 10.14 -23.15
C LEU A 198 14.56 11.04 -22.65
N GLY A 199 14.05 11.95 -23.48
CA GLY A 199 12.95 12.82 -23.08
C GLY A 199 11.64 12.07 -22.79
N ILE A 200 11.42 10.92 -23.43
CA ILE A 200 10.31 10.02 -23.09
C ILE A 200 10.57 9.33 -21.75
N ALA A 201 11.77 8.79 -21.53
CA ALA A 201 12.13 8.15 -20.26
C ALA A 201 11.94 9.11 -19.07
N ASP A 202 12.46 10.33 -19.20
CA ASP A 202 12.32 11.39 -18.19
C ASP A 202 10.87 11.78 -17.95
N ARG A 203 10.10 11.98 -19.03
CA ARG A 203 8.67 12.33 -18.95
C ARG A 203 7.87 11.29 -18.16
N PHE A 204 8.19 10.01 -18.33
CA PHE A 204 7.50 8.93 -17.64
C PHE A 204 8.16 8.53 -16.33
N SER A 205 9.22 9.26 -15.90
CA SER A 205 9.99 8.99 -14.69
C SER A 205 10.48 7.54 -14.62
N VAL A 206 10.96 7.02 -15.76
CA VAL A 206 11.52 5.67 -15.88
C VAL A 206 12.97 5.75 -16.36
N SER A 207 13.79 4.77 -15.99
CA SER A 207 15.18 4.74 -16.47
C SER A 207 15.21 4.40 -17.98
N ALA A 208 16.17 5.00 -18.70
CA ALA A 208 16.41 4.71 -20.10
C ALA A 208 16.76 3.21 -20.33
N GLU A 209 17.41 2.59 -19.36
CA GLU A 209 17.76 1.17 -19.40
C GLU A 209 16.52 0.28 -19.29
N ASP A 210 15.60 0.61 -18.39
CA ASP A 210 14.35 -0.14 -18.21
C ASP A 210 13.43 0.02 -19.42
N LEU A 211 13.29 1.25 -19.94
CA LEU A 211 12.52 1.52 -21.15
C LEU A 211 13.05 0.74 -22.35
N ARG A 212 14.38 0.59 -22.46
CA ARG A 212 15.05 -0.22 -23.47
C ARG A 212 14.76 -1.71 -23.30
N LYS A 213 14.86 -2.23 -22.07
CA LYS A 213 14.57 -3.63 -21.72
C LYS A 213 13.13 -4.01 -22.05
N TRP A 214 12.16 -3.18 -21.67
CA TRP A 214 10.73 -3.46 -21.90
C TRP A 214 10.36 -3.50 -23.39
N ASN A 215 11.06 -2.71 -24.21
CA ASN A 215 10.82 -2.61 -25.65
C ASN A 215 11.81 -3.43 -26.49
N ARG A 216 12.67 -4.23 -25.84
CA ARG A 216 13.69 -5.09 -26.49
C ARG A 216 14.56 -4.32 -27.50
N LEU A 217 14.87 -3.06 -27.22
CA LEU A 217 15.65 -2.21 -28.12
C LEU A 217 17.15 -2.42 -27.92
N LYS A 218 17.91 -2.50 -29.02
CA LYS A 218 19.37 -2.61 -28.97
C LYS A 218 20.06 -1.25 -28.82
N SER A 219 19.35 -0.16 -29.14
CA SER A 219 19.87 1.22 -29.07
C SER A 219 18.77 2.20 -28.64
N ASN A 220 19.16 3.41 -28.26
CA ASN A 220 18.25 4.50 -27.85
C ASN A 220 17.58 5.20 -29.05
N LYS A 221 17.54 4.56 -30.22
CA LYS A 221 16.92 5.10 -31.43
C LYS A 221 15.42 4.80 -31.40
N VAL A 222 14.61 5.84 -31.50
CA VAL A 222 13.15 5.74 -31.62
C VAL A 222 12.66 6.47 -32.86
N GLY A 223 11.84 5.79 -33.65
CA GLY A 223 11.25 6.34 -34.87
C GLY A 223 9.89 6.99 -34.60
N ARG A 224 9.54 8.01 -35.39
CA ARG A 224 8.21 8.62 -35.34
C ARG A 224 7.13 7.56 -35.56
N GLY A 225 6.08 7.58 -34.75
CA GLY A 225 4.95 6.66 -34.86
C GLY A 225 5.17 5.29 -34.21
N MET A 226 6.38 5.01 -33.71
CA MET A 226 6.71 3.83 -32.92
C MET A 226 5.91 3.83 -31.61
N VAL A 227 5.45 2.65 -31.19
CA VAL A 227 4.73 2.48 -29.92
C VAL A 227 5.68 1.87 -28.91
N LEU A 228 5.88 2.55 -27.79
CA LEU A 228 6.68 2.10 -26.67
C LEU A 228 5.79 1.60 -25.54
N ARG A 229 6.15 0.45 -24.98
CA ARG A 229 5.61 -0.14 -23.76
C ARG A 229 6.35 0.43 -22.57
N ILE A 230 5.66 1.18 -21.72
CA ILE A 230 6.23 1.89 -20.58
C ILE A 230 5.52 1.44 -19.32
N TYR A 231 6.28 1.00 -18.32
CA TYR A 231 5.75 0.60 -17.02
C TYR A 231 5.99 1.74 -16.01
N THR A 232 4.95 2.45 -15.60
CA THR A 232 5.08 3.59 -14.67
C THR A 232 4.72 3.20 -13.23
N LEU A 233 5.39 3.84 -12.26
CA LEU A 233 5.15 3.70 -10.82
C LEU A 233 4.31 4.89 -10.37
N GLY A 234 3.02 4.70 -10.11
CA GLY A 234 2.09 5.81 -9.84
C GLY A 234 1.49 6.39 -11.13
N GLY A 235 0.31 7.01 -10.99
CA GLY A 235 -0.55 7.43 -12.09
C GLY A 235 0.22 8.14 -13.20
N ALA A 236 -0.07 7.77 -14.46
CA ALA A 236 0.56 8.36 -15.63
C ALA A 236 0.48 9.89 -15.53
N PRO A 237 1.56 10.63 -15.84
CA PRO A 237 1.45 12.08 -16.00
C PRO A 237 0.35 12.33 -17.02
N GLU A 238 -0.61 13.20 -16.67
CA GLU A 238 -1.68 13.57 -17.60
C GLU A 238 -1.05 13.87 -18.95
N ILE A 239 -1.48 13.12 -19.97
CA ILE A 239 -1.08 13.36 -21.35
C ILE A 239 -1.84 14.60 -21.79
N SER A 240 -1.50 15.75 -21.25
CA SER A 240 -1.97 17.04 -21.75
C SER A 240 -1.44 17.17 -23.18
N PRO A 241 -2.30 17.18 -24.20
CA PRO A 241 -1.86 17.51 -25.54
C PRO A 241 -1.28 18.92 -25.49
N ALA A 242 0.03 19.02 -25.76
CA ALA A 242 0.72 20.29 -25.83
C ALA A 242 -0.05 21.27 -26.72
N ARG A 243 -0.63 22.29 -26.07
CA ARG A 243 -0.87 23.65 -26.54
C ARG A 243 -1.19 23.72 -28.04
N ALA A 244 -2.48 23.61 -28.37
CA ALA A 244 -2.98 24.25 -29.58
C ALA A 244 -2.54 25.71 -29.52
N ARG A 245 -1.57 26.10 -30.37
CA ARG A 245 -1.28 27.51 -30.61
C ARG A 245 -2.60 28.12 -31.07
N SER A 246 -3.23 28.91 -30.21
CA SER A 246 -4.28 29.83 -30.60
C SER A 246 -3.68 30.72 -31.68
N ARG A 247 -3.98 30.44 -32.94
CA ARG A 247 -3.84 31.43 -33.99
C ARG A 247 -4.73 32.57 -33.56
N SER A 248 -4.12 33.69 -33.17
CA SER A 248 -4.79 34.98 -33.08
C SER A 248 -5.51 35.19 -34.40
N ARG A 249 -6.85 35.02 -34.38
CA ARG A 249 -7.71 35.48 -35.47
C ARG A 249 -7.65 37.00 -35.41
N LYS A 250 -6.85 37.59 -36.29
CA LYS A 250 -6.93 39.00 -36.64
C LYS A 250 -8.39 39.27 -37.02
N LYS A 251 -9.05 40.14 -36.25
CA LYS A 251 -10.40 40.65 -36.48
C LYS A 251 -10.45 41.28 -37.88
N PRO A 252 -11.31 40.85 -38.81
CA PRO A 252 -11.53 41.63 -40.02
C PRO A 252 -12.36 42.86 -39.65
N ALA A 253 -11.95 44.00 -40.19
CA ALA A 253 -12.63 45.28 -40.10
C ALA A 253 -14.06 45.17 -40.67
N GLN A 254 -15.01 45.80 -39.99
CA GLN A 254 -16.37 45.98 -40.51
C GLN A 254 -16.32 46.92 -41.73
N PRO A 255 -17.14 46.69 -42.76
CA PRO A 255 -17.28 47.62 -43.86
C PRO A 255 -18.13 48.82 -43.41
N ILE A 256 -17.61 50.01 -43.71
CA ILE A 256 -18.32 51.27 -43.73
C ILE A 256 -19.41 51.21 -44.82
N ALA A 257 -20.68 51.26 -44.41
CA ALA A 257 -21.79 51.50 -45.31
C ALA A 257 -22.01 53.02 -45.42
N GLY A 258 -21.71 53.58 -46.59
CA GLY A 258 -22.17 54.89 -46.99
C GLY A 258 -23.55 54.79 -47.64
N GLY A 259 -24.45 55.70 -47.27
CA GLY A 259 -25.75 55.89 -47.91
C GLY A 259 -26.29 57.28 -47.53
N ALA A 260 -26.17 58.21 -48.46
CA ALA A 260 -26.63 59.60 -48.36
C ALA A 260 -28.10 59.77 -48.75
N ALA A 261 -28.60 61.00 -48.53
CA ALA A 261 -29.92 61.60 -48.86
C ALA A 261 -30.99 61.42 -47.77
N GLY A 262 -31.73 62.44 -47.33
CA GLY A 262 -31.88 63.83 -47.74
C GLY A 262 -33.27 64.34 -47.31
N GLY A 263 -33.35 65.58 -46.83
CA GLY A 263 -34.59 66.31 -46.49
C GLY A 263 -35.18 66.01 -45.11
N ALA A 264 -35.88 66.88 -44.39
CA ALA A 264 -36.13 68.33 -44.39
C ALA A 264 -37.34 68.51 -43.45
N VAL A 265 -37.26 69.42 -42.44
CA VAL A 265 -38.39 70.25 -41.90
C VAL A 265 -39.56 69.46 -41.23
N ALA A 266 -40.25 69.82 -40.14
CA ALA A 266 -40.54 71.00 -39.33
C ALA A 266 -40.96 70.50 -37.91
N VAL A 267 -40.65 71.19 -36.81
CA VAL A 267 -41.48 72.19 -36.07
C VAL A 267 -42.63 71.62 -35.21
N ASN A 268 -42.79 72.26 -34.05
CA ASN A 268 -43.86 72.24 -33.02
C ASN A 268 -43.69 71.26 -31.86
N HIS A 269 -43.47 71.70 -30.62
CA HIS A 269 -44.06 72.72 -29.72
C HIS A 269 -44.89 72.03 -28.63
N ASN A 270 -44.54 72.43 -27.40
CA ASN A 270 -45.16 72.17 -26.08
C ASN A 270 -44.98 70.78 -25.46
#